data_AF-A0A516Q0U0-F1
#
_entry.id   AF-A0A516Q0U0-F1
#
_cell.length_a   1.000
_cell.length_b   1.000
_cell.length_c   1.000
_cell.angle_alpha   90.00
_cell.angle_beta   90.00
_cell.angle_gamma   90.00
#
_symmetry.space_group_name_H-M   'P 1'
#
loop_
_entity.id
_entity.type
_entity.pdbx_description
1 polymer ?
#
loop_
_entity_poly.entity_id
_entity_poly.type
_entity_poly.pdbx_seq_one_letter_code
_entity_poly.pdbx_strand_id
1 'polypeptide(L)'
;MEIVKDTLTALWQVIVAGIIFGAGLPALFALGLRALNSGRTINADGTVTVHPGTGGRATAYVIFGFVIAIALFGIVVIVFGKQLFAH
;
A
#
# COMPACT_ATOMS: atom_id res chain seq x y z
N MET A 1 32.81 -20.55 -0.60
CA MET A 1 31.92 -19.99 0.43
C MET A 1 31.38 -18.60 0.05
N GLU A 2 31.95 -17.91 -0.95
CA GLU A 2 31.48 -16.58 -1.41
C GLU A 2 30.11 -16.60 -2.09
N ILE A 3 29.88 -17.52 -3.03
CA ILE A 3 28.59 -17.64 -3.75
C ILE A 3 27.38 -17.74 -2.79
N VAL A 4 27.53 -18.52 -1.72
CA VAL A 4 26.47 -18.69 -0.71
C VAL A 4 26.23 -17.38 0.05
N LYS A 5 27.29 -16.64 0.40
CA LYS A 5 27.19 -15.34 1.08
C LYS A 5 26.56 -14.27 0.17
N ASP A 6 26.95 -14.24 -1.09
CA ASP A 6 26.41 -13.30 -2.07
C ASP A 6 24.93 -13.55 -2.34
N THR A 7 24.56 -14.83 -2.52
CA THR A 7 23.17 -15.24 -2.71
C THR A 7 22.33 -14.91 -1.49
N LEU A 8 22.84 -15.14 -0.27
CA LEU A 8 22.12 -14.82 0.95
C LEU A 8 21.90 -13.31 1.11
N THR A 9 22.88 -12.50 0.70
CA THR A 9 22.80 -11.04 0.69
C THR A 9 21.75 -10.54 -0.31
N ALA A 10 21.78 -11.05 -1.54
CA ALA A 10 20.79 -10.71 -2.57
C ALA A 10 19.39 -11.17 -2.18
N LEU A 11 19.26 -12.37 -1.62
CA LEU A 11 17.98 -12.94 -1.17
C LEU A 11 17.34 -12.07 -0.09
N TRP A 12 18.10 -11.64 0.91
CA TRP A 12 17.59 -10.76 1.95
C TRP A 12 17.08 -9.43 1.37
N GLN A 13 17.83 -8.82 0.45
CA GLN A 13 17.42 -7.58 -0.23
C GLN A 13 16.11 -7.75 -0.99
N VAL A 14 15.97 -8.85 -1.75
CA VAL A 14 14.76 -9.15 -2.53
C VAL A 14 13.57 -9.44 -1.61
N ILE A 15 13.77 -10.17 -0.50
CA ILE A 15 12.71 -10.41 0.47
C ILE A 15 12.22 -9.10 1.09
N VAL A 16 13.14 -8.23 1.51
CA VAL A 16 12.79 -6.93 2.08
C VAL A 16 12.06 -6.08 1.06
N ALA A 17 12.55 -6.00 -0.18
CA ALA A 17 11.87 -5.28 -1.26
C ALA A 17 10.48 -5.87 -1.53
N GLY A 18 10.36 -7.20 -1.62
CA GLY A 18 9.10 -7.90 -1.85
C GLY A 18 8.09 -7.68 -0.73
N ILE A 19 8.51 -7.61 0.54
CA ILE A 19 7.63 -7.30 1.66
C ILE A 19 7.19 -5.83 1.60
N ILE A 20 8.11 -4.89 1.37
CA ILE A 20 7.79 -3.46 1.32
C ILE A 20 6.83 -3.16 0.17
N PHE A 21 7.16 -3.61 -1.04
CA PHE A 21 6.34 -3.31 -2.23
C PHE A 21 5.12 -4.21 -2.35
N GLY A 22 5.21 -5.47 -1.93
CA GLY A 22 4.11 -6.43 -2.00
C GLY A 22 3.10 -6.26 -0.86
N ALA A 23 3.55 -6.27 0.40
CA ALA A 23 2.67 -6.16 1.56
C ALA A 23 2.46 -4.72 2.06
N GLY A 24 3.36 -3.78 1.73
CA GLY A 24 3.21 -2.38 2.10
C GLY A 24 2.03 -1.69 1.40
N LEU A 25 1.75 -1.99 0.13
CA LEU A 25 0.57 -1.44 -0.58
C LEU A 25 -0.76 -1.90 0.04
N PRO A 26 -0.99 -3.21 0.28
CA PRO A 26 -2.14 -3.71 1.03
C PRO A 26 -2.27 -3.08 2.42
N ALA A 27 -1.16 -2.86 3.13
CA ALA A 27 -1.18 -2.21 4.44
C ALA A 27 -1.65 -0.75 4.35
N LEU A 28 -1.19 0.02 3.36
CA LEU A 28 -1.66 1.38 3.10
C LEU A 28 -3.16 1.39 2.78
N PHE A 29 -3.63 0.47 1.94
CA PHE A 29 -5.05 0.33 1.63
C PHE A 29 -5.88 0.05 2.90
N ALA A 30 -5.42 -0.85 3.77
CA ALA A 30 -6.07 -1.14 5.04
C ALA A 30 -6.12 0.09 5.97
N LEU A 31 -5.07 0.94 5.98
CA LEU A 31 -5.06 2.21 6.71
C LEU A 31 -6.10 3.20 6.16
N GLY A 32 -6.26 3.28 4.85
CA GLY A 32 -7.33 4.09 4.22
C GLY A 32 -8.73 3.62 4.63
N LEU A 33 -8.94 2.30 4.64
CA LEU A 33 -10.19 1.70 5.11
C LEU A 33 -10.43 1.95 6.61
N ARG A 34 -9.37 1.93 7.43
CA ARG A 34 -9.43 2.26 8.85
C ARG A 34 -9.82 3.72 9.08
N ALA A 35 -9.27 4.65 8.29
CA ALA A 35 -9.64 6.06 8.34
C ALA A 35 -11.12 6.27 7.97
N LEU A 36 -11.62 5.54 6.97
CA LEU A 36 -13.03 5.60 6.58
C LEU A 36 -13.97 4.99 7.63
N ASN A 37 -13.50 3.99 8.39
CA ASN A 37 -14.27 3.37 9.47
C ASN A 37 -14.19 4.14 10.81
N SER A 38 -13.50 5.29 10.83
CA SER A 38 -13.40 6.15 12.01
C SER A 38 -14.69 6.98 12.13
N GLY A 39 -15.43 6.83 13.23
CA GLY A 39 -16.77 7.42 13.40
C GLY A 39 -17.90 6.40 13.53
N ARG A 40 -17.58 5.21 14.05
CA ARG A 40 -18.58 4.22 14.48
C ARG A 40 -19.29 4.71 15.73
N THR A 41 -20.60 4.88 15.63
CA THR A 41 -21.49 5.14 16.77
C THR A 41 -22.35 3.91 17.01
N ILE A 42 -22.46 3.51 18.28
CA ILE A 42 -23.42 2.48 18.70
C ILE A 42 -24.69 3.24 19.07
N ASN A 43 -25.76 3.00 18.33
CA ASN A 43 -27.06 3.59 18.61
C ASN A 43 -27.72 2.86 19.78
N ALA A 44 -28.71 3.50 20.40
CA ALA A 44 -29.41 2.94 21.57
C ALA A 44 -30.17 1.64 21.28
N ASP A 45 -30.46 1.34 20.00
CA ASP A 45 -31.09 0.10 19.53
C ASP A 45 -30.07 -1.04 19.29
N GLY A 46 -28.79 -0.81 19.60
CA GLY A 46 -27.71 -1.77 19.38
C GLY A 46 -27.17 -1.81 17.95
N THR A 47 -27.70 -0.97 17.04
CA THR A 47 -27.16 -0.87 15.68
C THR A 47 -25.85 -0.07 15.66
N VAL A 48 -24.95 -0.42 14.73
CA VAL A 48 -23.72 0.33 14.50
C VAL A 48 -23.88 1.17 13.25
N THR A 49 -23.88 2.49 13.40
CA THR A 49 -23.81 3.43 12.27
C THR A 49 -22.38 3.91 12.11
N VAL A 50 -21.90 3.89 10.86
CA VAL A 50 -20.60 4.47 10.51
C VAL A 50 -20.88 5.80 9.85
N HIS A 51 -20.46 6.89 10.50
CA HIS A 51 -20.43 8.22 9.89
C HIS A 51 -18.98 8.68 9.80
N PRO A 52 -18.31 8.39 8.67
CA PRO A 52 -16.98 8.88 8.44
C PRO A 52 -17.05 10.41 8.42
N GLY A 53 -16.38 11.07 9.36
CA GLY A 53 -16.26 12.53 9.34
C GLY A 53 -15.60 12.99 8.04
N THR A 54 -15.85 14.23 7.62
CA THR A 54 -15.28 14.81 6.39
C THR A 54 -13.75 14.66 6.34
N GLY A 55 -13.07 14.76 7.50
CA GLY A 55 -11.63 14.51 7.62
C GLY A 55 -11.23 13.06 7.36
N GLY A 56 -11.98 12.07 7.87
CA GLY A 56 -11.71 10.65 7.63
C GLY A 56 -11.85 10.25 6.16
N ARG A 57 -12.83 10.84 5.46
CA ARG A 57 -12.99 10.69 4.01
C ARG A 57 -11.82 11.29 3.25
N ALA A 58 -11.43 12.53 3.56
CA ALA A 58 -10.31 13.19 2.91
C ALA A 58 -9.01 12.38 3.05
N THR A 59 -8.68 11.91 4.27
CA THR A 59 -7.51 11.07 4.50
C THR A 59 -7.58 9.76 3.72
N ALA A 60 -8.74 9.08 3.69
CA ALA A 60 -8.91 7.86 2.93
C ALA A 60 -8.68 8.08 1.42
N TYR A 61 -9.23 9.15 0.84
CA TYR A 61 -9.02 9.48 -0.57
C TYR A 61 -7.56 9.79 -0.89
N VAL A 62 -6.84 10.50 -0.01
CA VAL A 62 -5.40 10.76 -0.19
C VAL A 62 -4.61 9.45 -0.20
N ILE A 63 -4.88 8.56 0.76
CA ILE A 63 -4.20 7.26 0.84
C ILE A 63 -4.50 6.40 -0.40
N PHE A 64 -5.76 6.32 -0.82
CA PHE A 64 -6.13 5.54 -2.00
C PHE A 64 -5.56 6.13 -3.30
N GLY A 65 -5.57 7.46 -3.45
CA GLY A 65 -4.94 8.13 -4.57
C GLY A 65 -3.45 7.83 -4.64
N PHE A 66 -2.76 7.84 -3.51
CA PHE A 66 -1.34 7.48 -3.43
C PHE A 66 -1.07 6.02 -3.79
N VAL A 67 -1.89 5.08 -3.29
CA VAL A 67 -1.80 3.65 -3.64
C VAL A 67 -1.98 3.44 -5.14
N ILE A 68 -2.97 4.10 -5.76
CA ILE A 68 -3.21 4.04 -7.21
C ILE A 68 -2.00 4.59 -7.97
N ALA A 69 -1.46 5.74 -7.55
CA ALA A 69 -0.29 6.34 -8.19
C ALA A 69 0.92 5.39 -8.17
N ILE A 70 1.22 4.74 -7.03
CA ILE A 70 2.31 3.76 -6.94
C ILE A 70 2.04 2.54 -7.81
N ALA A 71 0.80 2.02 -7.81
CA ALA A 71 0.46 0.85 -8.61
C ALA A 71 0.62 1.13 -10.12
N LEU A 72 0.12 2.28 -10.59
CA LEU A 72 0.28 2.70 -11.98
C LEU A 72 1.76 2.92 -12.34
N PHE A 73 2.53 3.57 -11.45
CA PHE A 73 3.97 3.73 -11.64
C PHE A 73 4.69 2.38 -11.77
N GLY A 74 4.39 1.43 -10.88
CA GLY A 74 4.93 0.08 -10.95
C GLY A 74 4.59 -0.63 -12.27
N ILE A 75 3.35 -0.53 -12.72
CA ILE A 75 2.92 -1.09 -14.02
C ILE A 75 3.70 -0.45 -15.17
N VAL A 76 3.82 0.88 -15.21
CA VAL A 76 4.58 1.58 -16.26
C VAL A 76 6.04 1.14 -16.28
N VAL A 77 6.68 1.01 -15.12
CA VAL A 77 8.07 0.55 -15.01
C VAL A 77 8.22 -0.92 -15.45
N ILE A 78 7.27 -1.79 -15.10
CA ILE A 78 7.33 -3.21 -15.48
C ILE A 78 7.12 -3.38 -16.99
N VAL A 79 6.17 -2.66 -17.58
CA VAL A 79 5.81 -2.79 -19.01
C VAL A 79 6.81 -2.05 -19.91
N PHE A 80 7.19 -0.84 -19.54
CA PHE A 80 8.01 0.05 -20.37
C PHE A 80 9.43 0.27 -19.84
N GLY A 81 9.85 -0.42 -18.78
CA GLY A 81 11.14 -0.16 -18.12
C GLY A 81 12.34 -0.18 -19.06
N LYS A 82 12.38 -1.12 -20.00
CA LYS A 82 13.43 -1.16 -21.03
C LYS A 82 13.41 0.04 -21.99
N GLN A 83 12.26 0.66 -22.23
CA GLN A 83 12.13 1.80 -23.14
C GLN A 83 12.37 3.13 -22.42
N LEU A 84 12.09 3.17 -21.11
CA LEU A 84 12.24 4.35 -20.26
C LEU A 84 13.66 4.54 -19.70
N PHE A 85 14.37 3.44 -19.43
CA PHE A 85 15.67 3.48 -18.72
C PHE A 85 16.87 3.00 -19.54
N ALA A 86 16.69 2.54 -20.78
CA ALA A 86 17.79 2.06 -21.62
C ALA A 86 18.43 3.16 -22.51
N HIS A 87 18.44 4.41 -22.04
CA HIS A 87 19.08 5.52 -22.72
C HIS A 87 20.51 5.78 -22.20
#